data_AF-A0A8X8WF95-F1
#
_entry.id   AF-A0A8X8WF95-F1
#
_cell.length_a   1.000
_cell.length_b   1.000
_cell.length_c   1.000
_cell.angle_alpha   90.00
_cell.angle_beta   90.00
_cell.angle_gamma   90.00
#
_symmetry.space_group_name_H-M   'P 1'
#
loop_
_entity.id
_entity.type
_entity.pdbx_description
1 polymer ?
#
loop_
_entity_poly.entity_id
_entity_poly.type
_entity_poly.pdbx_seq_one_letter_code
_entity_poly.pdbx_strand_id
1 'polypeptide(L)'
;MWRCHAFSGDIGHEKEEKSTILTSIKLRSRVIPNMPPSYSGNRVLPIGISTTFEDLEKWPFSRLVELISNRLDDMTEEYAKSAFDWLEVHRGVPHGDYLIASWIGLGFDEVEHPWGEANLLLPHCEP
;
A
#
# COMPACT_ATOMS: atom_id res chain seq x y z
N MET A 1 -3.62 -3.89 11.83
CA MET A 1 -4.64 -3.85 10.77
C MET A 1 -4.68 -5.15 9.97
N TRP A 2 -3.67 -5.50 9.16
CA TRP A 2 -3.69 -6.74 8.36
C TRP A 2 -4.11 -7.99 9.14
N ARG A 3 -3.35 -8.37 10.18
CA ARG A 3 -3.67 -9.52 11.03
C ARG A 3 -5.09 -9.45 11.61
N CYS A 4 -5.51 -8.26 12.06
CA CYS A 4 -6.85 -8.08 12.62
C CYS A 4 -7.94 -8.33 11.58
N HIS A 5 -7.79 -7.80 10.37
CA HIS A 5 -8.74 -8.01 9.27
C HIS A 5 -8.78 -9.47 8.83
N ALA A 6 -7.62 -10.10 8.69
CA ALA A 6 -7.52 -11.50 8.29
C ALA A 6 -8.25 -12.46 9.24
N PHE A 7 -8.37 -12.10 10.53
CA PHE A 7 -9.03 -12.92 11.55
C PHE A 7 -10.31 -12.28 12.12
N SER A 8 -10.89 -11.28 11.45
CA SER A 8 -12.14 -10.65 11.92
C SER A 8 -13.41 -11.35 11.44
N GLY A 9 -13.31 -12.24 10.45
CA GLY A 9 -14.45 -12.96 9.89
C GLY A 9 -14.74 -14.27 10.63
N ASP A 10 -15.97 -14.77 10.49
CA ASP A 10 -16.41 -16.05 11.06
C ASP A 10 -15.98 -17.27 10.21
N ILE A 11 -15.42 -17.03 9.03
CA ILE A 11 -14.96 -18.08 8.11
C ILE A 11 -13.54 -18.48 8.51
N GLY A 12 -13.34 -19.76 8.81
CA GLY A 12 -12.01 -20.33 9.03
C GLY A 12 -11.24 -20.42 7.72
N HIS A 13 -9.97 -20.03 7.76
CA HIS A 13 -9.06 -20.13 6.62
C HIS A 13 -8.19 -21.38 6.72
N GLU A 14 -7.83 -21.96 5.58
CA GLU A 14 -6.87 -23.05 5.57
C GLU A 14 -5.47 -22.54 5.92
N LYS A 15 -4.65 -23.35 6.60
CA LYS A 15 -3.32 -22.92 7.06
C LYS A 15 -2.41 -22.42 5.94
N GLU A 16 -2.45 -23.08 4.79
CA GLU A 16 -1.62 -22.78 3.62
C GLU A 16 -2.27 -21.76 2.67
N GLU A 17 -3.53 -21.39 2.91
CA GLU A 17 -4.20 -20.32 2.17
C GLU A 17 -3.43 -19.01 2.34
N LYS A 18 -3.31 -18.23 1.26
CA LYS A 18 -2.59 -16.97 1.28
C LYS A 18 -3.53 -15.84 1.67
N SER A 19 -3.14 -15.06 2.68
CA SER A 19 -3.67 -13.72 2.88
C SER A 19 -2.76 -12.70 2.20
N THR A 20 -3.35 -11.72 1.52
CA THR A 20 -2.66 -10.67 0.76
C THR A 20 -3.17 -9.30 1.16
N ILE A 21 -2.27 -8.43 1.63
CA ILE A 21 -2.57 -6.99 1.69
C ILE A 21 -2.22 -6.33 0.39
N LEU A 22 -3.09 -5.43 -0.05
CA LEU A 22 -2.80 -4.46 -1.10
C LEU A 22 -2.38 -3.16 -0.42
N THR A 23 -1.19 -2.66 -0.72
CA THR A 23 -0.75 -1.32 -0.30
C THR A 23 -0.11 -0.61 -1.47
N SER A 24 0.56 0.53 -1.26
CA SER A 24 1.18 1.28 -2.34
C SER A 24 2.56 1.81 -1.99
N ILE A 25 3.43 1.85 -3.00
CA ILE A 25 4.76 2.45 -2.89
C ILE A 25 4.79 3.84 -3.50
N LYS A 26 5.58 4.74 -2.92
CA LYS A 26 5.88 6.05 -3.50
C LYS A 26 6.90 5.88 -4.63
N LEU A 27 6.53 6.28 -5.85
CA LEU A 27 7.36 6.13 -7.05
C LEU A 27 8.38 7.26 -7.23
N ARG A 28 8.19 8.40 -6.56
CA ARG A 28 8.93 9.65 -6.83
C ARG A 28 10.45 9.50 -6.78
N SER A 29 10.95 8.72 -5.81
CA SER A 29 12.39 8.47 -5.61
C SER A 29 12.90 7.22 -6.34
N ARG A 30 12.03 6.55 -7.12
CA ARG A 30 12.29 5.24 -7.71
C ARG A 30 12.27 5.24 -9.23
N VAL A 31 11.92 6.36 -9.87
CA VAL A 31 11.89 6.49 -11.33
C VAL A 31 12.98 7.46 -11.74
N ILE A 32 13.79 7.12 -12.76
CA ILE A 32 14.83 8.00 -13.31
C ILE A 32 14.41 8.50 -14.70
N PRO A 33 14.45 9.83 -14.95
CA PRO A 33 14.74 10.89 -14.00
C PRO A 33 13.64 11.02 -12.93
N ASN A 34 14.03 11.44 -11.72
CA ASN A 34 13.08 11.68 -10.63
C ASN A 34 11.96 12.61 -11.10
N MET A 35 10.73 12.28 -10.71
CA MET A 35 9.58 13.11 -11.06
C MET A 35 9.72 14.53 -10.48
N PRO A 36 9.38 15.57 -11.26
CA PRO A 36 9.52 16.94 -10.80
C PRO A 36 8.58 17.21 -9.61
N PRO A 37 8.94 18.16 -8.71
CA PRO A 37 8.08 18.52 -7.59
C PRO A 37 6.66 18.90 -7.96
N SER A 38 6.51 19.57 -9.10
CA SER A 38 5.25 20.02 -9.69
C SER A 38 4.43 18.93 -10.39
N TYR A 39 4.90 17.68 -10.44
CA TYR A 39 4.12 16.60 -11.06
C TYR A 39 2.86 16.30 -10.24
N SER A 40 1.69 16.61 -10.80
CA SER A 40 0.37 16.47 -10.15
C SER A 40 -0.34 15.15 -10.44
N GLY A 41 0.26 14.25 -11.23
CA GLY A 41 -0.31 12.93 -11.52
C GLY A 41 -0.12 11.92 -10.38
N ASN A 42 -0.60 10.69 -10.60
CA ASN A 42 -0.43 9.59 -9.65
C ASN A 42 1.06 9.24 -9.48
N ARG A 43 1.53 9.21 -8.23
CA ARG A 43 2.93 8.91 -7.87
C ARG A 43 3.05 7.65 -7.02
N VAL A 44 2.08 6.75 -7.15
CA VAL A 44 2.00 5.52 -6.37
C VAL A 44 1.79 4.32 -7.27
N LEU A 45 2.34 3.18 -6.88
CA LEU A 45 2.11 1.90 -7.53
C LEU A 45 1.52 0.91 -6.51
N PRO A 46 0.40 0.25 -6.80
CA PRO A 46 -0.16 -0.76 -5.91
C PRO A 46 0.74 -2.00 -5.84
N ILE A 47 0.88 -2.57 -4.65
CA ILE A 47 1.63 -3.80 -4.38
C ILE A 47 0.80 -4.76 -3.54
N GLY A 48 0.74 -6.02 -3.97
CA GLY A 48 0.29 -7.13 -3.16
C GLY A 48 1.43 -7.73 -2.34
N ILE A 49 1.26 -7.85 -1.03
CA ILE A 49 2.18 -8.55 -0.14
C ILE A 49 1.42 -9.70 0.50
N SER A 50 1.90 -10.92 0.30
CA SER A 50 1.22 -12.13 0.75
C SER A 50 2.05 -12.95 1.75
N THR A 51 1.36 -13.62 2.67
CA THR A 51 1.87 -14.70 3.52
C THR A 51 0.75 -15.70 3.79
N THR A 52 1.04 -16.86 4.37
CA THR A 52 0.00 -17.84 4.70
C THR A 52 -0.78 -17.42 5.95
N PHE A 53 -2.01 -17.88 6.11
CA PHE A 53 -2.76 -17.65 7.35
C PHE A 53 -2.04 -18.22 8.58
N GLU A 54 -1.36 -19.37 8.44
CA GLU A 54 -0.54 -19.95 9.52
C GLU A 54 0.61 -19.02 9.94
N ASP A 55 1.36 -18.47 8.99
CA ASP A 55 2.43 -17.53 9.29
C ASP A 55 1.88 -16.21 9.86
N LEU A 56 0.77 -15.72 9.31
CA LEU A 56 0.12 -14.50 9.76
C LEU A 56 -0.35 -14.61 11.22
N GLU A 57 -0.84 -15.78 11.63
CA GLU A 57 -1.24 -16.11 13.00
C GLU A 57 -0.02 -16.24 13.93
N LYS A 58 0.97 -17.04 13.53
CA LYS A 58 2.06 -17.49 14.41
C LYS A 58 3.23 -16.53 14.53
N TRP A 59 3.54 -15.75 13.49
CA TRP A 59 4.72 -14.91 13.51
C TRP A 59 4.61 -13.79 14.56
N PRO A 60 5.72 -13.35 15.16
CA PRO A 60 5.70 -12.12 15.94
C PRO A 60 5.40 -10.93 15.03
N PHE A 61 4.78 -9.88 15.58
CA PHE A 61 4.44 -8.67 14.83
C PHE A 61 5.65 -8.06 14.11
N SER A 62 6.81 -8.05 14.76
CA SER A 62 8.07 -7.57 14.19
C SER A 62 8.44 -8.28 12.89
N ARG A 63 8.18 -9.59 12.79
CA ARG A 63 8.46 -10.36 11.57
C ARG A 63 7.53 -10.00 10.43
N LEU A 64 6.26 -9.69 10.71
CA LEU A 64 5.34 -9.17 9.70
C LEU A 64 5.76 -7.78 9.21
N VAL A 65 6.21 -6.92 10.12
CA VAL A 65 6.74 -5.60 9.75
C VAL A 65 7.98 -5.76 8.87
N GLU A 66 8.92 -6.64 9.24
CA GLU A 66 10.11 -6.93 8.45
C GLU A 66 9.77 -7.47 7.04
N LEU A 67 8.80 -8.39 6.94
CA LEU A 67 8.29 -8.86 5.65
C LEU A 67 7.83 -7.69 4.78
N ILE A 68 7.01 -6.79 5.33
CA ILE A 68 6.48 -5.64 4.60
C ILE A 68 7.63 -4.70 4.20
N SER A 69 8.49 -4.32 5.15
CA SER A 69 9.63 -3.42 4.90
C SER A 69 10.55 -3.95 3.79
N ASN A 70 10.97 -5.22 3.89
CA ASN A 70 11.84 -5.83 2.89
C ASN A 70 11.18 -5.83 1.51
N ARG A 71 9.88 -6.15 1.43
CA ARG A 71 9.13 -6.11 0.16
C ARG A 71 9.04 -4.71 -0.43
N LEU A 72 8.88 -3.69 0.40
CA LEU A 72 8.85 -2.30 -0.06
C LEU A 72 10.24 -1.83 -0.50
N ASP A 73 11.31 -2.28 0.14
CA ASP A 73 12.69 -1.91 -0.17
C ASP A 73 13.23 -2.60 -1.42
N ASP A 74 12.81 -3.85 -1.68
CA ASP A 74 13.17 -4.65 -2.87
C ASP A 74 12.62 -4.05 -4.18
N MET A 75 11.70 -3.10 -4.10
CA MET A 75 11.03 -2.51 -5.25
C MET A 75 11.84 -1.37 -5.85
N THR A 76 12.77 -1.75 -6.74
CA THR A 76 13.67 -0.85 -7.45
C THR A 76 12.98 -0.09 -8.60
N GLU A 77 13.76 0.71 -9.32
CA GLU A 77 13.34 1.35 -10.57
C GLU A 77 12.93 0.32 -11.64
N GLU A 78 13.70 -0.76 -11.77
CA GLU A 78 13.44 -1.83 -12.74
C GLU A 78 12.10 -2.50 -12.44
N TYR A 79 11.78 -2.71 -11.16
CA TYR A 79 10.47 -3.20 -10.75
C TYR A 79 9.36 -2.24 -11.20
N ALA A 80 9.52 -0.93 -10.96
CA ALA A 80 8.53 0.06 -11.34
C ALA A 80 8.28 0.07 -12.86
N LYS A 81 9.34 0.00 -13.67
CA LYS A 81 9.25 -0.11 -15.13
C LYS A 81 8.52 -1.38 -15.55
N SER A 82 8.93 -2.53 -15.00
CA SER A 82 8.29 -3.82 -15.30
C SER A 82 6.81 -3.84 -14.92
N ALA A 83 6.44 -3.21 -13.81
CA ALA A 83 5.04 -3.10 -13.40
C ALA A 83 4.23 -2.22 -14.36
N PHE A 84 4.80 -1.13 -14.89
CA PHE A 84 4.15 -0.32 -15.91
C PHE A 84 3.95 -1.09 -17.21
N ASP A 85 4.98 -1.81 -17.69
CA ASP A 85 4.87 -2.67 -18.87
C ASP A 85 3.77 -3.72 -18.69
N TRP A 86 3.68 -4.32 -17.51
CA TRP A 86 2.63 -5.29 -17.19
C TRP A 86 1.24 -4.65 -17.19
N LEU A 87 1.09 -3.45 -16.63
CA LEU A 87 -0.18 -2.71 -16.56
C LEU A 87 -0.64 -2.16 -17.92
N GLU A 88 0.28 -1.95 -18.86
CA GLU A 88 -0.05 -1.60 -20.25
C GLU A 88 -0.82 -2.75 -20.94
N VAL A 89 -0.40 -3.99 -20.67
CA VAL A 89 -1.02 -5.20 -21.22
C VAL A 89 -2.23 -5.66 -20.40
N HIS A 90 -2.13 -5.59 -19.08
CA HIS A 90 -3.13 -6.10 -18.14
C HIS A 90 -3.86 -4.95 -17.44
N ARG A 91 -5.10 -4.70 -17.85
CA ARG A 91 -5.93 -3.69 -17.21
C ARG A 91 -6.47 -4.19 -15.87
N GLY A 92 -6.25 -3.42 -14.81
CA GLY A 92 -6.81 -3.69 -13.49
C GLY A 92 -5.86 -3.30 -12.36
N VAL A 93 -6.25 -3.67 -11.15
CA VAL A 93 -5.43 -3.53 -9.94
C VAL A 93 -5.12 -4.94 -9.45
N PRO A 94 -3.90 -5.21 -8.93
CA PRO A 94 -3.61 -6.49 -8.29
C PRO A 94 -4.65 -6.82 -7.22
N HIS A 95 -5.03 -8.09 -7.12
CA HIS A 95 -5.94 -8.55 -6.08
C HIS A 95 -5.27 -8.47 -4.69
N GLY A 96 -6.06 -8.10 -3.69
CA GLY A 96 -5.69 -8.22 -2.28
C GLY A 96 -6.94 -8.27 -1.41
N ASP A 97 -6.86 -9.01 -0.30
CA ASP A 97 -7.96 -9.22 0.63
C ASP A 97 -8.26 -7.96 1.45
N TYR A 98 -7.25 -7.10 1.64
CA TYR A 98 -7.37 -5.88 2.42
C TYR A 98 -6.48 -4.77 1.85
N LEU A 99 -7.08 -3.62 1.54
CA LEU A 99 -6.39 -2.44 1.03
C LEU A 99 -5.97 -1.51 2.18
N ILE A 100 -4.68 -1.17 2.23
CA ILE A 100 -4.13 -0.14 3.11
C ILE A 100 -3.64 1.04 2.26
N ALA A 101 -4.42 2.12 2.28
CA ALA A 101 -4.06 3.40 1.68
C ALA A 101 -3.60 4.38 2.76
N SER A 102 -2.28 4.58 2.89
CA SER A 102 -1.73 5.53 3.86
C SER A 102 -1.77 6.97 3.33
N TRP A 103 -2.37 7.88 4.10
CA TRP A 103 -2.36 9.32 3.82
C TRP A 103 -1.29 10.06 4.62
N ILE A 104 -0.47 9.32 5.37
CA ILE A 104 0.62 9.89 6.17
C ILE A 104 1.68 10.51 5.24
N GLY A 105 2.01 11.77 5.50
CA GLY A 105 3.01 12.53 4.73
C GLY A 105 2.56 12.87 3.31
N LEU A 106 1.26 13.14 3.12
CA LEU A 106 0.71 13.78 1.92
C LEU A 106 0.64 15.31 2.03
N GLY A 107 0.87 15.88 3.21
CA GLY A 107 0.90 17.32 3.45
C GLY A 107 -0.49 17.98 3.48
N PHE A 108 -1.56 17.20 3.69
CA PHE A 108 -2.91 17.77 3.84
C PHE A 108 -3.05 18.63 5.09
N ASP A 109 -2.27 18.30 6.12
CA ASP A 109 -2.14 19.02 7.38
C ASP A 109 -1.24 20.26 7.28
N GLU A 110 -0.51 20.44 6.18
CA GLU A 110 0.41 21.56 5.95
C GLU A 110 -0.23 22.71 5.14
N VAL A 111 -1.52 22.59 4.80
CA VAL A 111 -2.21 23.55 3.93
C VAL A 111 -2.77 24.71 4.75
N GLU A 112 -2.22 25.91 4.56
CA GLU A 112 -2.77 27.16 5.08
C GLU A 112 -3.83 27.73 4.13
N HIS A 113 -5.07 27.83 4.60
CA HIS A 113 -6.15 28.50 3.88
C HIS A 113 -6.32 29.94 4.37
N PRO A 114 -7.00 30.82 3.61
CA PRO A 114 -7.31 32.20 4.07
C PRO A 114 -8.10 32.28 5.39
N TRP A 115 -8.71 31.17 5.82
CA TRP A 115 -9.48 31.03 7.06
C TRP A 115 -8.77 30.17 8.12
N GLY A 116 -7.48 29.87 7.95
CA GLY A 116 -6.66 29.09 8.88
C GLY A 116 -6.47 27.63 8.48
N GLU A 117 -5.79 26.89 9.35
CA GLU A 117 -5.48 25.47 9.19
C GLU A 117 -6.69 24.56 9.46
N ALA A 118 -6.62 23.32 8.96
CA ALA A 118 -7.64 22.32 9.20
C ALA A 118 -7.54 21.75 10.64
N ASN A 119 -8.62 21.84 11.40
CA ASN A 119 -8.69 21.21 12.73
C ASN A 119 -8.84 19.68 12.67
N LEU A 120 -9.37 19.15 11.55
CA LEU A 120 -9.68 17.73 11.37
C LEU A 120 -9.65 17.37 9.89
N LEU A 121 -8.96 16.28 9.56
CA LEU A 121 -8.89 15.69 8.23
C LEU A 121 -9.46 14.27 8.29
N LEU A 122 -10.44 13.97 7.45
CA LEU A 122 -11.07 12.64 7.37
C LEU A 122 -11.23 12.23 5.92
N PRO A 123 -10.99 10.95 5.58
CA PRO A 123 -11.39 10.42 4.29
C PRO A 123 -12.92 10.44 4.19
N HIS A 124 -13.45 10.86 3.05
CA HIS A 124 -14.85 10.69 2.75
C HIS A 124 -15.07 9.27 2.21
N CYS A 125 -15.95 8.50 2.85
CA CYS A 125 -16.50 7.27 2.30
C CYS A 125 -17.94 7.53 1.92
N GLU A 126 -18.26 7.44 0.61
CA GLU A 126 -19.65 7.34 0.18
C GLU A 126 -20.23 5.97 0.59
N PRO A 127 -21.52 5.92 0.99
CA PRO A 127 -22.18 4.69 1.43
C PRO A 127 -22.45 3.69 0.28
#